data_AF-A0A085YZK6-F1
#
_entry.id   AF-A0A085YZK6-F1
#
_cell.length_a   1.000
_cell.length_b   1.000
_cell.length_c   1.000
_cell.angle_alpha   90.00
_cell.angle_beta   90.00
_cell.angle_gamma   90.00
#
_symmetry.space_group_name_H-M   'P 1'
#
loop_
_entity.id
_entity.type
_entity.pdbx_description
1 polymer ?
#
loop_
_entity_poly.entity_id
_entity_poly.type
_entity_poly.pdbx_seq_one_letter_code
_entity_poly.pdbx_strand_id
1 'polypeptide(L)'
;MKKIIIGVFTILSLSSQAQTNVKLFEEEKLDLIQYKNHIGEVLFSNEDFERNLPESKYIKSYTLGDKLFIIAFTAHSPANSMLLQAEQNGIKPKEIKNLRESFSYQSTVYFKMYLDGKEITETSTAGFGNEELATLPTYRADINDGTNEEFYGETMYNDLLKEQNLLTPGTHKLKIEMVPVKKGMDFENIKYKAIAVGEIDLIVPKDIKVIESDCFPKTNILNSKLEAETLKAVKDFYKDGDPYSFKIILEQNGMKIIKNEYGVILRKEYIAFIVCKKGDEVWYRSDVLYKEYNGSGYENATVKGNASESTIVPYRKVNKNCLRFLK
;
A
#
# COMPACT_ATOMS: atom_id res chain seq x y z
N MET A 1 -40.90 -32.61 0.52
CA MET A 1 -40.23 -31.30 0.43
C MET A 1 -39.73 -30.94 1.83
N LYS A 2 -38.47 -30.65 2.16
CA LYS A 2 -37.13 -30.77 1.59
C LYS A 2 -36.25 -31.12 2.81
N LYS A 3 -35.44 -32.18 2.76
CA LYS A 3 -34.46 -32.46 3.83
C LYS A 3 -33.27 -31.53 3.61
N ILE A 4 -32.94 -30.69 4.60
CA ILE A 4 -31.75 -29.85 4.60
C ILE A 4 -30.60 -30.70 5.13
N ILE A 5 -29.66 -31.02 4.25
CA ILE A 5 -28.38 -31.63 4.61
C ILE A 5 -27.45 -30.47 4.99
N ILE A 6 -27.16 -30.34 6.28
CA ILE A 6 -26.11 -29.46 6.80
C ILE A 6 -24.80 -30.22 6.60
N GLY A 7 -24.06 -29.88 5.55
CA GLY A 7 -22.71 -30.36 5.33
C GLY A 7 -21.76 -29.63 6.27
N VAL A 8 -21.33 -30.33 7.33
CA VAL A 8 -20.20 -29.90 8.16
C VAL A 8 -18.94 -30.16 7.35
N PHE A 9 -18.31 -29.10 6.85
CA PHE A 9 -16.96 -29.17 6.29
C PHE A 9 -15.96 -29.22 7.46
N THR A 10 -15.61 -30.43 7.89
CA THR A 10 -14.45 -30.66 8.74
C THR A 10 -13.21 -30.59 7.85
N ILE A 11 -12.49 -29.47 7.88
CA ILE A 11 -11.15 -29.38 7.29
C ILE A 11 -10.22 -30.16 8.23
N LEU A 12 -10.04 -31.46 7.94
CA LEU A 12 -8.95 -32.24 8.51
C LEU A 12 -7.64 -31.77 7.85
N SER A 13 -6.93 -30.85 8.49
CA SER A 13 -5.51 -30.61 8.22
C SER A 13 -4.69 -31.76 8.83
N LEU A 14 -4.66 -32.89 8.14
CA LEU A 14 -3.65 -33.93 8.36
C LEU A 14 -2.30 -33.38 7.90
N SER A 15 -1.50 -32.86 8.83
CA SER A 15 -0.09 -32.56 8.63
C SER A 15 0.67 -33.87 8.42
N SER A 16 0.77 -34.33 7.17
CA SER A 16 1.84 -35.25 6.81
C SER A 16 3.16 -34.47 6.89
N GLN A 17 3.89 -34.61 7.99
CA GLN A 17 5.31 -34.24 8.02
C GLN A 17 6.05 -35.19 7.08
N ALA A 18 6.06 -34.86 5.78
CA ALA A 18 7.04 -35.40 4.87
C ALA A 18 8.41 -34.98 5.41
N GLN A 19 9.24 -35.95 5.76
CA GLN A 19 10.58 -35.72 6.27
C GLN A 19 11.41 -35.08 5.14
N THR A 20 11.60 -33.77 5.22
CA THR A 20 12.36 -32.99 4.21
C THR A 20 13.84 -33.39 4.24
N ASN A 21 14.45 -33.47 3.05
CA ASN A 21 15.89 -33.68 2.92
C ASN A 21 16.67 -32.35 2.86
N VAL A 22 15.97 -31.22 2.99
CA VAL A 22 16.56 -29.89 2.95
C VAL A 22 17.09 -29.50 4.33
N LYS A 23 18.33 -29.02 4.37
CA LYS A 23 18.91 -28.47 5.60
C LYS A 23 18.36 -27.07 5.86
N LEU A 24 17.49 -26.96 6.85
CA LEU A 24 16.89 -25.70 7.30
C LEU A 24 17.87 -24.87 8.16
N PHE A 25 17.58 -23.58 8.32
CA PHE A 25 18.14 -22.70 9.34
C PHE A 25 17.63 -23.09 10.73
N GLU A 26 18.46 -22.85 11.74
CA GLU A 26 18.03 -22.98 13.13
C GLU A 26 17.10 -21.80 13.45
N GLU A 27 15.93 -22.10 14.01
CA GLU A 27 14.88 -21.12 14.29
C GLU A 27 14.74 -20.86 15.79
N GLU A 28 14.28 -19.67 16.13
CA GLU A 28 13.88 -19.35 17.50
C GLU A 28 12.75 -20.29 17.94
N LYS A 29 12.94 -20.98 19.06
CA LYS A 29 11.90 -21.82 19.65
C LYS A 29 10.91 -20.96 20.43
N LEU A 30 9.74 -20.73 19.86
CA LEU A 30 8.67 -20.01 20.53
C LEU A 30 7.84 -20.96 21.39
N ASP A 31 8.07 -20.92 22.71
CA ASP A 31 7.30 -21.68 23.69
C ASP A 31 6.15 -20.84 24.29
N LEU A 32 5.36 -20.23 23.43
CA LEU A 32 4.20 -19.40 23.80
C LEU A 32 2.91 -20.10 23.36
N ILE A 33 1.88 -20.09 24.21
CA ILE A 33 0.61 -20.76 23.91
C ILE A 33 -0.08 -20.13 22.70
N GLN A 34 -0.01 -18.80 22.58
CA GLN A 34 -0.56 -18.03 21.46
C GLN A 34 0.06 -18.49 20.13
N TYR A 35 1.39 -18.64 20.09
CA TYR A 35 2.06 -19.14 18.90
C TYR A 35 1.58 -20.54 18.52
N LYS A 36 1.55 -21.47 19.49
CA LYS A 36 1.14 -22.86 19.26
C LYS A 36 -0.28 -22.99 18.73
N ASN A 37 -1.19 -22.13 19.20
CA ASN A 37 -2.60 -22.16 18.82
C ASN A 37 -2.87 -21.57 17.43
N HIS A 38 -1.98 -20.70 16.92
CA HIS A 38 -2.26 -19.86 15.76
C HIS A 38 -1.22 -20.00 14.64
N ILE A 39 -0.43 -21.08 14.60
CA ILE A 39 0.52 -21.33 13.52
C ILE A 39 -0.21 -21.33 12.17
N GLY A 40 0.26 -20.50 11.23
CA GLY A 40 -0.32 -20.31 9.91
C GLY A 40 -1.41 -19.22 9.85
N GLU A 41 -1.67 -18.52 10.95
CA GLU A 41 -2.69 -17.49 11.02
C GLU A 41 -2.10 -16.07 11.05
N VAL A 42 -2.83 -15.13 10.47
CA VAL A 42 -2.66 -13.70 10.72
C VAL A 42 -3.76 -13.24 11.68
N LEU A 43 -3.35 -12.66 12.81
CA LEU A 43 -4.22 -12.17 13.86
C LEU A 43 -4.23 -10.65 13.89
N PHE A 44 -5.29 -10.09 14.48
CA PHE A 44 -5.61 -8.67 14.44
C PHE A 44 -5.88 -8.13 15.85
N SER A 45 -5.50 -6.88 16.11
CA SER A 45 -5.69 -6.22 17.41
C SER A 45 -5.78 -4.70 17.23
N ASN A 46 -6.46 -4.02 18.16
CA ASN A 46 -6.39 -2.56 18.31
C ASN A 46 -5.24 -2.12 19.23
N GLU A 47 -4.60 -3.07 19.90
CA GLU A 47 -3.40 -2.89 20.74
C GLU A 47 -2.19 -3.46 20.01
N ASP A 48 -1.01 -2.86 20.23
CA ASP A 48 0.23 -3.35 19.64
C ASP A 48 0.46 -4.81 20.05
N PHE A 49 0.85 -5.63 19.08
CA PHE A 49 1.04 -7.04 19.29
C PHE A 49 2.36 -7.30 19.99
N GLU A 50 2.36 -7.52 21.31
CA GLU A 50 3.41 -8.34 21.91
C GLU A 50 3.17 -9.83 21.59
N ARG A 51 4.23 -10.66 21.50
CA ARG A 51 4.08 -12.10 21.15
C ARG A 51 3.23 -12.88 22.15
N ASN A 52 3.08 -12.36 23.36
CA ASN A 52 2.29 -12.91 24.47
C ASN A 52 0.94 -12.19 24.66
N LEU A 53 0.52 -11.33 23.72
CA LEU A 53 -0.77 -10.63 23.81
C LEU A 53 -1.90 -11.65 24.01
N PRO A 54 -2.71 -11.53 25.09
CA PRO A 54 -3.79 -12.49 25.36
C PRO A 54 -4.82 -12.55 24.24
N GLU A 55 -5.33 -13.74 23.93
CA GLU A 55 -6.31 -13.95 22.85
C GLU A 55 -7.59 -13.12 23.03
N SER A 56 -7.93 -12.74 24.26
CA SER A 56 -9.05 -11.85 24.58
C SER A 56 -8.92 -10.43 23.98
N LYS A 57 -7.71 -10.06 23.52
CA LYS A 57 -7.43 -8.78 22.85
C LYS A 57 -7.56 -8.88 21.33
N TYR A 58 -7.67 -10.09 20.79
CA TYR A 58 -7.77 -10.27 19.35
C TYR A 58 -9.15 -9.83 18.87
N ILE A 59 -9.17 -9.13 17.74
CA ILE A 59 -10.39 -8.59 17.15
C ILE A 59 -10.76 -9.39 15.90
N LYS A 60 -12.06 -9.42 15.60
CA LYS A 60 -12.62 -10.02 14.37
C LYS A 60 -13.31 -9.00 13.47
N SER A 61 -13.37 -7.74 13.92
CA SER A 61 -13.87 -6.61 13.15
C SER A 61 -12.99 -5.39 13.35
N TYR A 62 -12.79 -4.62 12.29
CA TYR A 62 -11.98 -3.42 12.25
C TYR A 62 -12.76 -2.32 11.53
N THR A 63 -12.83 -1.11 12.09
CA THR A 63 -13.46 0.04 11.40
C THR A 63 -12.40 0.83 10.64
N LEU A 64 -12.64 1.10 9.37
CA LEU A 64 -11.71 1.86 8.54
C LEU A 64 -11.39 3.24 9.15
N GLY A 65 -10.11 3.51 9.34
CA GLY A 65 -9.61 4.74 9.98
C GLY A 65 -9.47 4.64 11.50
N ASP A 66 -9.60 3.44 12.07
CA ASP A 66 -9.04 3.13 13.39
C ASP A 66 -7.67 2.45 13.20
N LYS A 67 -6.94 2.20 14.30
CA LYS A 67 -5.64 1.52 14.24
C LYS A 67 -5.83 0.01 14.18
N LEU A 68 -5.12 -0.66 13.28
CA LEU A 68 -5.14 -2.12 13.17
C LEU A 68 -3.73 -2.67 13.21
N PHE A 69 -3.39 -3.33 14.30
CA PHE A 69 -2.17 -4.11 14.41
C PHE A 69 -2.41 -5.52 13.89
N ILE A 70 -1.36 -6.09 13.31
CA ILE A 70 -1.35 -7.38 12.65
C ILE A 70 -0.16 -8.18 13.17
N ILE A 71 -0.36 -9.46 13.47
CA ILE A 71 0.73 -10.40 13.69
C ILE A 71 0.49 -11.67 12.87
N ALA A 72 1.51 -12.11 12.15
CA ALA A 72 1.55 -13.39 11.48
C ALA A 72 2.36 -14.38 12.32
N PHE A 73 1.78 -15.54 12.60
CA PHE A 73 2.46 -16.68 13.18
C PHE A 73 2.68 -17.72 12.08
N THR A 74 3.92 -18.10 11.81
CA THR A 74 4.27 -19.02 10.71
C THR A 74 4.85 -20.31 11.26
N ALA A 75 4.74 -21.43 10.52
CA ALA A 75 5.33 -22.69 10.97
C ALA A 75 6.87 -22.66 10.98
N HIS A 76 7.43 -21.85 10.09
CA HIS A 76 8.85 -21.66 9.87
C HIS A 76 9.13 -20.20 9.52
N SER A 77 10.38 -19.77 9.67
CA SER A 77 10.86 -18.49 9.14
C SER A 77 10.61 -18.40 7.63
N PRO A 78 10.57 -17.19 7.05
CA PRO A 78 10.44 -16.96 5.62
C PRO A 78 11.50 -17.71 4.81
N ALA A 79 12.77 -17.67 5.23
CA ALA A 79 13.83 -18.37 4.53
C ALA A 79 13.60 -19.89 4.51
N ASN A 80 13.27 -20.49 5.67
CA ASN A 80 12.98 -21.92 5.75
C ASN A 80 11.72 -22.30 4.98
N SER A 81 10.68 -21.49 5.05
CA SER A 81 9.47 -21.68 4.27
C SER A 81 9.75 -21.68 2.77
N MET A 82 10.62 -20.79 2.29
CA MET A 82 11.03 -20.75 0.89
C MET A 82 11.85 -21.97 0.48
N LEU A 83 12.77 -22.43 1.33
CA LEU A 83 13.55 -23.65 1.09
C LEU A 83 12.63 -24.88 0.97
N LEU A 84 11.65 -25.02 1.86
CA LEU A 84 10.66 -26.09 1.83
C LEU A 84 9.78 -26.01 0.59
N GLN A 85 9.30 -24.82 0.24
CA GLN A 85 8.51 -24.61 -0.97
C GLN A 85 9.33 -24.87 -2.24
N ALA A 86 10.63 -24.59 -2.26
CA ALA A 86 11.49 -24.92 -3.40
C ALA A 86 11.57 -26.44 -3.62
N GLU A 87 11.72 -27.24 -2.56
CA GLU A 87 11.67 -28.70 -2.65
C GLU A 87 10.31 -29.18 -3.15
N GLN A 88 9.21 -28.61 -2.62
CA GLN A 88 7.84 -28.93 -3.06
C GLN A 88 7.58 -28.58 -4.54
N ASN A 89 8.29 -27.58 -5.08
CA ASN A 89 8.25 -27.21 -6.50
C ASN A 89 9.24 -28.03 -7.36
N GLY A 90 9.83 -29.10 -6.81
CA GLY A 90 10.65 -30.05 -7.55
C GLY A 90 12.13 -29.67 -7.66
N ILE A 91 12.58 -28.62 -6.98
CA ILE A 91 14.00 -28.29 -6.92
C ILE A 91 14.72 -29.33 -6.07
N LYS A 92 15.83 -29.87 -6.59
CA LYS A 92 16.55 -30.95 -5.91
C LYS A 92 17.21 -30.43 -4.62
N PRO A 93 17.20 -31.20 -3.51
CA PRO A 93 17.84 -30.78 -2.25
C PRO A 93 19.31 -30.37 -2.38
N LYS A 94 20.06 -30.96 -3.32
CA LYS A 94 21.46 -30.57 -3.59
C LYS A 94 21.58 -29.15 -4.15
N GLU A 95 20.66 -28.74 -5.02
CA GLU A 95 20.62 -27.39 -5.60
C GLU A 95 20.22 -26.38 -4.53
N ILE A 96 19.20 -26.72 -3.73
CA ILE A 96 18.77 -25.91 -2.57
C ILE A 96 19.92 -25.73 -1.58
N LYS A 97 20.67 -26.79 -1.26
CA LYS A 97 21.81 -26.74 -0.34
C LYS A 97 22.90 -25.77 -0.81
N ASN A 98 23.20 -25.74 -2.11
CA ASN A 98 24.22 -24.85 -2.66
C ASN A 98 23.83 -23.38 -2.56
N LEU A 99 22.52 -23.09 -2.59
CA LEU A 99 21.98 -21.73 -2.56
C LEU A 99 21.40 -21.34 -1.20
N ARG A 100 21.46 -22.23 -0.20
CA ARG A 100 20.84 -22.05 1.13
C ARG A 100 21.19 -20.70 1.74
N GLU A 101 22.47 -20.35 1.79
CA GLU A 101 22.91 -19.08 2.38
C GLU A 101 22.30 -17.87 1.67
N SER A 102 22.01 -17.94 0.36
CA SER A 102 21.31 -16.85 -0.34
C SER A 102 19.90 -16.58 0.19
N PHE A 103 19.24 -17.57 0.80
CA PHE A 103 17.93 -17.38 1.39
C PHE A 103 18.01 -16.61 2.72
N SER A 104 19.15 -16.52 3.42
CA SER A 104 19.21 -15.69 4.63
C SER A 104 19.26 -14.18 4.31
N TYR A 105 19.91 -13.79 3.20
CA TYR A 105 20.10 -12.37 2.86
C TYR A 105 19.33 -11.89 1.62
N GLN A 106 18.64 -12.78 0.90
CA GLN A 106 17.76 -12.41 -0.22
C GLN A 106 16.28 -12.77 0.02
N SER A 107 15.93 -13.27 1.20
CA SER A 107 14.53 -13.40 1.57
C SER A 107 13.96 -12.05 1.96
N THR A 108 12.66 -11.91 1.80
CA THR A 108 11.83 -10.86 2.35
C THR A 108 10.44 -11.42 2.56
N VAL A 109 9.57 -10.64 3.19
CA VAL A 109 8.15 -10.96 3.31
C VAL A 109 7.33 -9.84 2.72
N TYR A 110 6.20 -10.20 2.14
CA TYR A 110 5.14 -9.26 1.78
C TYR A 110 3.89 -9.59 2.60
N PHE A 111 3.29 -8.56 3.17
CA PHE A 111 1.90 -8.59 3.59
C PHE A 111 1.06 -8.11 2.42
N LYS A 112 0.33 -9.03 1.79
CA LYS A 112 -0.61 -8.75 0.71
C LYS A 112 -2.00 -8.51 1.28
N MET A 113 -2.62 -7.42 0.88
CA MET A 113 -3.95 -7.03 1.32
C MET A 113 -4.97 -7.28 0.20
N TYR A 114 -6.07 -7.93 0.56
CA TYR A 114 -7.20 -8.16 -0.31
C TYR A 114 -8.47 -7.58 0.33
N LEU A 115 -9.31 -6.95 -0.48
CA LEU A 115 -10.64 -6.51 -0.10
C LEU A 115 -11.66 -7.23 -0.99
N ASP A 116 -12.59 -7.97 -0.37
CA ASP A 116 -13.60 -8.78 -1.05
C ASP A 116 -13.01 -9.70 -2.13
N GLY A 117 -11.83 -10.26 -1.85
CA GLY A 117 -11.11 -11.18 -2.74
C GLY A 117 -10.28 -10.51 -3.85
N LYS A 118 -10.34 -9.18 -4.00
CA LYS A 118 -9.47 -8.43 -4.93
C LYS A 118 -8.19 -8.00 -4.22
N GLU A 119 -7.03 -8.28 -4.80
CA GLU A 119 -5.74 -7.77 -4.30
C GLU A 119 -5.71 -6.24 -4.45
N ILE A 120 -5.38 -5.55 -3.37
CA ILE A 120 -5.37 -4.09 -3.28
C ILE A 120 -3.93 -3.58 -3.36
N THR A 121 -3.07 -4.15 -2.54
CA THR A 121 -1.69 -3.70 -2.38
C THR A 121 -0.88 -4.75 -1.65
N GLU A 122 0.42 -4.57 -1.64
CA GLU A 122 1.35 -5.30 -0.82
C GLU A 122 2.35 -4.34 -0.19
N THR A 123 2.80 -4.66 1.02
CA THR A 123 3.94 -3.97 1.63
C THR A 123 5.01 -4.97 2.01
N SER A 124 6.26 -4.63 1.71
CA SER A 124 7.42 -5.25 2.35
C SER A 124 7.84 -4.40 3.54
N THR A 125 8.89 -4.82 4.21
CA THR A 125 9.73 -3.91 4.99
C THR A 125 9.11 -3.37 6.27
N ALA A 126 8.80 -4.26 7.22
CA ALA A 126 9.29 -3.95 8.55
C ALA A 126 10.78 -4.27 8.42
N GLY A 127 11.66 -3.42 8.97
CA GLY A 127 13.11 -3.49 8.76
C GLY A 127 13.77 -4.73 9.34
N PHE A 128 13.28 -5.93 8.99
CA PHE A 128 13.73 -7.20 9.49
C PHE A 128 15.14 -7.46 8.98
N GLY A 129 16.04 -7.75 9.91
CA GLY A 129 17.39 -8.15 9.58
C GLY A 129 17.39 -9.48 8.82
N ASN A 130 18.45 -9.72 8.06
CA ASN A 130 18.69 -11.01 7.39
C ASN A 130 18.63 -12.19 8.39
N GLU A 131 19.09 -11.98 9.62
CA GLU A 131 19.00 -12.98 10.69
C GLU A 131 17.54 -13.30 11.04
N GLU A 132 16.71 -12.28 11.28
CA GLU A 132 15.30 -12.47 11.63
C GLU A 132 14.53 -13.18 10.52
N LEU A 133 14.81 -12.89 9.25
CA LEU A 133 14.21 -13.58 8.10
C LEU A 133 14.62 -15.05 7.99
N ALA A 134 15.72 -15.44 8.61
CA ALA A 134 16.21 -16.81 8.65
C ALA A 134 15.77 -17.58 9.91
N THR A 135 15.56 -16.89 11.03
CA THR A 135 15.40 -17.53 12.34
C THR A 135 14.02 -17.33 12.98
N LEU A 136 13.28 -16.28 12.63
CA LEU A 136 12.08 -15.90 13.37
C LEU A 136 10.79 -16.41 12.68
N PRO A 137 9.86 -17.06 13.40
CA PRO A 137 8.59 -17.50 12.81
C PRO A 137 7.41 -16.56 13.11
N THR A 138 7.66 -15.27 13.40
CA THR A 138 6.62 -14.28 13.72
C THR A 138 6.92 -12.92 13.16
N TYR A 139 5.93 -12.27 12.54
CA TYR A 139 6.10 -10.99 11.88
C TYR A 139 4.91 -10.09 12.15
N ARG A 140 5.18 -8.83 12.46
CA ARG A 140 4.14 -7.83 12.75
C ARG A 140 3.97 -6.93 11.54
N ALA A 141 2.75 -6.45 11.34
CA ALA A 141 2.39 -5.34 10.47
C ALA A 141 1.38 -4.43 11.17
N ASP A 142 1.16 -3.24 10.65
CA ASP A 142 0.11 -2.37 11.11
C ASP A 142 -0.51 -1.58 9.95
N ILE A 143 -1.74 -1.14 10.18
CA ILE A 143 -2.50 -0.27 9.28
C ILE A 143 -2.89 0.92 10.14
N ASN A 144 -2.45 2.10 9.70
CA ASN A 144 -2.60 3.36 10.40
C ASN A 144 -4.08 3.74 10.61
N ASP A 145 -4.34 4.57 11.61
CA ASP A 145 -5.65 5.14 11.96
C ASP A 145 -5.96 6.47 11.26
N GLY A 146 -5.22 6.76 10.18
CA GLY A 146 -5.34 8.04 9.48
C GLY A 146 -4.84 9.21 10.33
N THR A 147 -3.77 9.02 11.12
CA THR A 147 -2.99 10.10 11.74
C THR A 147 -1.70 10.38 10.95
N ASN A 148 -1.07 11.54 11.17
CA ASN A 148 0.19 11.91 10.50
C ASN A 148 1.41 11.12 11.00
N GLU A 149 1.23 10.19 11.94
CA GLU A 149 2.31 9.36 12.46
C GLU A 149 2.52 8.18 11.50
N GLU A 150 3.70 8.09 10.91
CA GLU A 150 4.03 6.99 9.99
C GLU A 150 4.23 5.70 10.80
N PHE A 151 3.34 4.72 10.60
CA PHE A 151 3.48 3.38 11.20
C PHE A 151 3.84 2.33 10.14
N TYR A 152 4.22 1.12 10.58
CA TYR A 152 4.69 0.09 9.67
C TYR A 152 3.55 -0.53 8.84
N GLY A 153 3.42 -0.07 7.59
CA GLY A 153 2.37 -0.51 6.66
C GLY A 153 1.43 0.61 6.25
N GLU A 154 1.79 1.87 6.52
CA GLU A 154 1.08 3.07 6.04
C GLU A 154 0.77 3.05 4.54
N THR A 155 1.66 2.47 3.74
CA THR A 155 1.44 2.28 2.29
C THR A 155 0.17 1.47 2.02
N MET A 156 -0.13 0.46 2.84
CA MET A 156 -1.34 -0.35 2.68
C MET A 156 -2.61 0.45 2.95
N TYR A 157 -2.62 1.27 4.00
CA TYR A 157 -3.75 2.15 4.30
C TYR A 157 -3.97 3.17 3.17
N ASN A 158 -2.88 3.81 2.73
CA ASN A 158 -2.92 4.81 1.65
C ASN A 158 -3.39 4.22 0.32
N ASP A 159 -3.00 2.97 0.01
CA ASP A 159 -3.44 2.27 -1.19
C ASP A 159 -4.89 1.80 -1.08
N LEU A 160 -5.31 1.32 0.09
CA LEU A 160 -6.71 1.01 0.35
C LEU A 160 -7.59 2.25 0.13
N LEU A 161 -7.17 3.43 0.60
CA LEU A 161 -7.86 4.69 0.35
C LEU A 161 -7.88 5.12 -1.13
N LYS A 162 -7.04 4.57 -2.01
CA LYS A 162 -7.12 4.85 -3.46
C LYS A 162 -8.26 4.07 -4.13
N GLU A 163 -8.66 2.93 -3.55
CA GLU A 163 -9.70 2.05 -4.07
C GLU A 163 -11.12 2.47 -3.64
N GLN A 164 -11.46 3.74 -3.86
CA GLN A 164 -12.74 4.34 -3.42
C GLN A 164 -13.99 3.61 -3.95
N ASN A 165 -13.88 2.94 -5.09
CA ASN A 165 -14.96 2.13 -5.67
C ASN A 165 -15.26 0.84 -4.89
N LEU A 166 -14.32 0.38 -4.06
CA LEU A 166 -14.49 -0.81 -3.22
C LEU A 166 -14.89 -0.44 -1.79
N LEU A 167 -14.54 0.78 -1.34
CA LEU A 167 -14.86 1.30 -0.01
C LEU A 167 -16.29 1.86 0.07
N THR A 168 -17.28 1.04 -0.26
CA THR A 168 -18.69 1.40 -0.06
C THR A 168 -19.08 1.30 1.42
N PRO A 169 -20.00 2.11 1.95
CA PRO A 169 -20.41 1.99 3.34
C PRO A 169 -21.03 0.61 3.65
N GLY A 170 -20.55 -0.08 4.69
CA GLY A 170 -21.01 -1.43 5.03
C GLY A 170 -19.90 -2.31 5.62
N THR A 171 -20.15 -3.62 5.63
CA THR A 171 -19.17 -4.62 6.08
C THR A 171 -18.58 -5.33 4.86
N HIS A 172 -17.26 -5.36 4.80
CA HIS A 172 -16.46 -5.97 3.75
C HIS A 172 -15.52 -7.02 4.36
N LYS A 173 -14.97 -7.91 3.53
CA LYS A 173 -13.95 -8.88 3.95
C LYS A 173 -12.56 -8.38 3.61
N LEU A 174 -11.78 -8.08 4.64
CA LEU A 174 -10.36 -7.77 4.51
C LEU A 174 -9.56 -9.05 4.80
N LYS A 175 -8.72 -9.47 3.85
CA LYS A 175 -7.82 -10.61 4.01
C LYS A 175 -6.37 -10.13 3.91
N ILE A 176 -5.54 -10.58 4.83
CA ILE A 176 -4.10 -10.39 4.82
C ILE A 176 -3.42 -11.73 4.60
N GLU A 177 -2.54 -11.79 3.61
CA GLU A 177 -1.66 -12.94 3.37
C GLU A 177 -0.22 -12.53 3.59
N MET A 178 0.52 -13.31 4.38
CA MET A 178 1.96 -13.16 4.51
C MET A 178 2.63 -14.14 3.54
N VAL A 179 3.36 -13.61 2.55
CA VAL A 179 4.03 -14.38 1.51
C VAL A 179 5.54 -14.14 1.57
N PRO A 180 6.37 -15.19 1.62
CA PRO A 180 7.81 -15.01 1.55
C PRO A 180 8.23 -14.80 0.09
N VAL A 181 9.20 -13.94 -0.15
CA VAL A 181 9.66 -13.59 -1.51
C VAL A 181 11.18 -13.58 -1.56
N LYS A 182 11.72 -14.06 -2.69
CA LYS A 182 13.15 -13.97 -2.99
C LYS A 182 13.43 -12.72 -3.82
N LYS A 183 14.35 -11.87 -3.38
CA LYS A 183 14.79 -10.65 -4.11
C LYS A 183 15.85 -10.91 -5.19
N GLY A 184 16.43 -12.12 -5.24
CA GLY A 184 17.48 -12.48 -6.20
C GLY A 184 16.97 -13.28 -7.40
N MET A 185 17.81 -13.38 -8.45
CA MET A 185 17.45 -14.05 -9.71
C MET A 185 17.40 -15.59 -9.62
N ASP A 186 17.97 -16.18 -8.56
CA ASP A 186 17.90 -17.62 -8.36
C ASP A 186 16.47 -18.04 -8.02
N PHE A 187 15.93 -19.00 -8.76
CA PHE A 187 14.58 -19.53 -8.58
C PHE A 187 13.44 -18.52 -8.82
N GLU A 188 13.62 -17.53 -9.70
CA GLU A 188 12.57 -16.56 -10.09
C GLU A 188 11.24 -17.18 -10.52
N ASN A 189 11.27 -18.42 -11.04
CA ASN A 189 10.06 -19.12 -11.49
C ASN A 189 9.20 -19.69 -10.35
N ILE A 190 9.68 -19.66 -9.10
CA ILE A 190 8.92 -20.17 -7.96
C ILE A 190 7.92 -19.11 -7.51
N LYS A 191 6.63 -19.43 -7.67
CA LYS A 191 5.54 -18.67 -7.04
C LYS A 191 5.37 -19.16 -5.61
N TYR A 192 6.00 -18.46 -4.68
CA TYR A 192 5.84 -18.74 -3.26
C TYR A 192 4.39 -18.50 -2.83
N LYS A 193 3.87 -19.42 -2.01
CA LYS A 193 2.54 -19.38 -1.42
C LYS A 193 2.58 -18.69 -0.06
N ALA A 194 1.43 -18.17 0.36
CA ALA A 194 1.25 -17.63 1.69
C ALA A 194 1.61 -18.64 2.78
N ILE A 195 2.30 -18.16 3.81
CA ILE A 195 2.76 -18.94 4.97
C ILE A 195 1.99 -18.58 6.25
N ALA A 196 1.21 -17.49 6.20
CA ALA A 196 0.16 -17.18 7.15
C ALA A 196 -0.98 -16.42 6.45
N VAL A 197 -2.22 -16.64 6.88
CA VAL A 197 -3.41 -15.97 6.33
C VAL A 197 -4.37 -15.58 7.45
N GLY A 198 -5.02 -14.43 7.33
CA GLY A 198 -6.06 -14.01 8.26
C GLY A 198 -7.11 -13.15 7.58
N GLU A 199 -8.34 -13.28 8.05
CA GLU A 199 -9.48 -12.50 7.60
C GLU A 199 -10.13 -11.75 8.77
N ILE A 200 -10.55 -10.52 8.49
CA ILE A 200 -11.23 -9.63 9.43
C ILE A 200 -12.40 -8.91 8.73
N ASP A 201 -13.48 -8.67 9.46
CA ASP A 201 -14.57 -7.85 8.96
C ASP A 201 -14.16 -6.37 8.96
N LEU A 202 -14.05 -5.77 7.78
CA LEU A 202 -13.81 -4.33 7.63
C LEU A 202 -15.15 -3.59 7.63
N ILE A 203 -15.34 -2.72 8.60
CA ILE A 203 -16.49 -1.81 8.68
C ILE A 203 -16.10 -0.50 8.01
N VAL A 204 -16.68 -0.23 6.85
CA VAL A 204 -16.52 1.04 6.15
C VAL A 204 -17.63 2.00 6.61
N PRO A 205 -17.30 3.07 7.36
CA PRO A 205 -18.30 4.03 7.81
C PRO A 205 -18.84 4.84 6.62
N LYS A 206 -20.02 5.46 6.80
CA LYS A 206 -20.57 6.42 5.82
C LYS A 206 -19.61 7.59 5.59
N ASP A 207 -18.94 8.02 6.66
CA ASP A 207 -17.94 9.07 6.65
C ASP A 207 -16.57 8.48 6.99
N ILE A 208 -15.74 8.28 5.98
CA ILE A 208 -14.37 7.79 6.16
C ILE A 208 -13.51 8.91 6.77
N LYS A 209 -12.80 8.59 7.85
CA LYS A 209 -11.79 9.47 8.46
C LYS A 209 -10.60 9.55 7.51
N VAL A 210 -10.24 10.75 7.09
CA VAL A 210 -9.08 11.03 6.23
C VAL A 210 -8.33 12.23 6.77
N ILE A 211 -7.00 12.24 6.68
CA ILE A 211 -6.20 13.44 6.99
C ILE A 211 -5.77 14.17 5.73
N GLU A 212 -5.29 15.40 5.89
CA GLU A 212 -4.92 16.25 4.77
C GLU A 212 -3.83 15.62 3.89
N SER A 213 -2.85 14.93 4.51
CA SER A 213 -1.77 14.22 3.80
C SER A 213 -2.25 13.03 2.97
N ASP A 214 -3.32 12.35 3.39
CA ASP A 214 -3.92 11.24 2.60
C ASP A 214 -4.57 11.78 1.32
N CYS A 215 -5.02 13.03 1.39
CA CYS A 215 -5.94 13.64 0.46
C CYS A 215 -5.22 14.39 -0.66
N PHE A 216 -4.38 15.37 -0.30
CA PHE A 216 -3.75 16.25 -1.28
C PHE A 216 -2.30 16.51 -0.92
N PRO A 217 -1.44 16.77 -1.93
CA PRO A 217 -0.11 17.30 -1.68
C PRO A 217 -0.19 18.57 -0.82
N LYS A 218 0.76 18.74 0.11
CA LYS A 218 0.81 19.93 0.97
C LYS A 218 1.03 21.18 0.13
N THR A 219 0.24 22.23 0.39
CA THR A 219 0.42 23.54 -0.25
C THR A 219 1.68 24.20 0.30
N ASN A 220 2.64 24.54 -0.57
CA ASN A 220 3.90 25.16 -0.15
C ASN A 220 4.10 26.57 -0.74
N ILE A 221 3.24 27.02 -1.66
CA ILE A 221 3.25 28.39 -2.22
C ILE A 221 1.91 29.05 -1.93
N LEU A 222 1.95 30.21 -1.26
CA LEU A 222 0.81 31.11 -1.09
C LEU A 222 0.95 32.27 -2.07
N ASN A 223 0.45 32.11 -3.30
CA ASN A 223 0.51 33.15 -4.32
C ASN A 223 -0.84 33.25 -5.02
N SER A 224 -1.74 34.03 -4.44
CA SER A 224 -3.12 34.21 -4.93
C SER A 224 -3.20 34.67 -6.38
N LYS A 225 -2.22 35.46 -6.85
CA LYS A 225 -2.17 35.91 -8.25
C LYS A 225 -1.82 34.75 -9.19
N LEU A 226 -0.82 33.95 -8.84
CA LEU A 226 -0.42 32.79 -9.64
C LEU A 226 -1.51 31.71 -9.60
N GLU A 227 -2.11 31.45 -8.44
CA GLU A 227 -3.24 30.53 -8.29
C GLU A 227 -4.43 30.94 -9.16
N ALA A 228 -4.82 32.23 -9.16
CA ALA A 228 -5.90 32.73 -9.99
C ALA A 228 -5.58 32.63 -11.49
N GLU A 229 -4.33 32.90 -11.87
CA GLU A 229 -3.86 32.75 -13.26
C GLU A 229 -3.88 31.29 -13.71
N THR A 230 -3.37 30.37 -12.89
CA THR A 230 -3.41 28.92 -13.11
C THR A 230 -4.85 28.42 -13.20
N LEU A 231 -5.73 28.85 -12.30
CA LEU A 231 -7.14 28.48 -12.30
C LEU A 231 -7.83 28.91 -13.60
N LYS A 232 -7.52 30.10 -14.11
CA LYS A 232 -8.03 30.57 -15.40
C LYS A 232 -7.53 29.69 -16.54
N ALA A 233 -6.23 29.41 -16.59
CA ALA A 233 -5.61 28.55 -17.61
C ALA A 233 -6.23 27.14 -17.64
N VAL A 234 -6.49 26.57 -16.46
CA VAL A 234 -7.13 25.27 -16.28
C VAL A 234 -8.57 25.29 -16.78
N LYS A 235 -9.38 26.27 -16.34
CA LYS A 235 -10.75 26.44 -16.84
C LYS A 235 -10.80 26.62 -18.36
N ASP A 236 -9.81 27.34 -18.91
CA ASP A 236 -9.70 27.55 -20.34
C ASP A 236 -9.30 26.28 -21.11
N PHE A 237 -8.60 25.35 -20.48
CA PHE A 237 -8.19 24.08 -21.08
C PHE A 237 -9.32 23.04 -21.09
N TYR A 238 -10.12 22.97 -20.02
CA TYR A 238 -11.21 21.98 -19.87
C TYR A 238 -12.58 22.48 -20.38
N LYS A 239 -12.60 23.42 -21.35
CA LYS A 239 -13.78 24.18 -21.80
C LYS A 239 -15.02 23.35 -22.18
N ASP A 240 -14.89 22.06 -22.49
CA ASP A 240 -15.96 21.22 -23.05
C ASP A 240 -16.33 19.97 -22.23
N GLY A 241 -16.08 19.99 -20.92
CA GLY A 241 -16.71 19.06 -19.98
C GLY A 241 -15.74 18.33 -19.08
N ASP A 242 -16.04 18.44 -17.79
CA ASP A 242 -15.49 17.66 -16.68
C ASP A 242 -13.98 17.87 -16.40
N PRO A 243 -13.59 18.38 -15.22
CA PRO A 243 -14.35 18.54 -13.96
C PRO A 243 -15.18 19.82 -13.82
N TYR A 244 -16.21 19.77 -12.97
CA TYR A 244 -17.10 20.92 -12.67
C TYR A 244 -16.51 21.90 -11.65
N SER A 245 -15.43 21.54 -10.95
CA SER A 245 -14.81 22.38 -9.93
C SER A 245 -13.32 22.12 -9.86
N PHE A 246 -12.56 23.20 -9.67
CA PHE A 246 -11.11 23.19 -9.64
C PHE A 246 -10.61 23.90 -8.38
N LYS A 247 -9.67 23.28 -7.66
CA LYS A 247 -8.77 23.99 -6.73
C LYS A 247 -7.33 23.75 -7.15
N ILE A 248 -6.52 24.79 -7.06
CA ILE A 248 -5.10 24.75 -7.43
C ILE A 248 -4.28 24.61 -6.15
N ILE A 249 -3.34 23.66 -6.16
CA ILE A 249 -2.31 23.51 -5.14
C ILE A 249 -0.96 23.67 -5.83
N LEU A 250 -0.18 24.66 -5.37
CA LEU A 250 1.14 24.96 -5.90
C LEU A 250 2.21 24.39 -4.96
N GLU A 251 3.06 23.47 -5.47
CA GLU A 251 4.16 22.86 -4.72
C GLU A 251 5.49 23.63 -4.91
N GLN A 252 6.38 23.54 -3.93
CA GLN A 252 7.53 24.43 -3.71
C GLN A 252 8.66 24.34 -4.74
N ASN A 253 8.75 23.29 -5.55
CA ASN A 253 9.96 23.04 -6.32
C ASN A 253 9.67 22.94 -7.82
N GLY A 254 10.23 23.89 -8.58
CA GLY A 254 10.43 23.71 -10.00
C GLY A 254 9.72 24.70 -10.90
N MET A 255 9.74 26.01 -10.56
CA MET A 255 9.65 26.97 -11.65
C MET A 255 10.93 26.85 -12.49
N LYS A 256 10.87 26.03 -13.53
CA LYS A 256 11.95 25.84 -14.48
C LYS A 256 11.98 27.06 -15.39
N ILE A 257 13.13 27.74 -15.36
CA ILE A 257 13.38 28.94 -16.15
C ILE A 257 14.18 28.53 -17.37
N ILE A 258 13.59 28.65 -18.55
CA ILE A 258 14.29 28.44 -19.82
C ILE A 258 14.79 29.79 -20.31
N LYS A 259 16.09 29.86 -20.59
CA LYS A 259 16.78 31.07 -21.07
C LYS A 259 17.34 30.84 -22.47
N ASN A 260 17.52 31.91 -23.23
CA ASN A 260 18.35 31.88 -24.43
C ASN A 260 19.85 31.91 -24.07
N GLU A 261 20.71 31.86 -25.08
CA GLU A 261 22.18 31.92 -24.94
C GLU A 261 22.70 33.19 -24.26
N TYR A 262 21.91 34.27 -24.27
CA TYR A 262 22.24 35.56 -23.64
C TYR A 262 21.65 35.71 -22.23
N GLY A 263 21.03 34.65 -21.68
CA GLY A 263 20.44 34.66 -20.35
C GLY A 263 19.06 35.31 -20.24
N VAL A 264 18.44 35.72 -21.35
CA VAL A 264 17.06 36.24 -21.38
C VAL A 264 16.09 35.09 -21.12
N ILE A 265 15.17 35.28 -20.17
CA ILE A 265 14.18 34.26 -19.80
C ILE A 265 13.07 34.20 -20.85
N LEU A 266 13.04 33.11 -21.61
CA LEU A 266 12.03 32.85 -22.64
C LEU A 266 10.77 32.18 -22.08
N ARG A 267 10.91 31.30 -21.09
CA ARG A 267 9.79 30.54 -20.53
C ARG A 267 9.94 30.34 -19.04
N LYS A 268 8.80 30.40 -18.35
CA LYS A 268 8.63 29.88 -16.99
C LYS A 268 7.71 28.68 -17.05
N GLU A 269 8.22 27.53 -16.65
CA GLU A 269 7.51 26.25 -16.57
C GLU A 269 7.31 25.90 -15.10
N TYR A 270 6.11 25.49 -14.68
CA TYR A 270 5.84 25.06 -13.31
C TYR A 270 4.72 24.01 -13.30
N ILE A 271 4.60 23.29 -12.20
CA ILE A 271 3.62 22.21 -12.04
C ILE A 271 2.60 22.63 -10.99
N ALA A 272 1.33 22.36 -11.27
CA ALA A 272 0.26 22.58 -10.33
C ALA A 272 -0.54 21.28 -10.15
N PHE A 273 -0.94 21.00 -8.91
CA PHE A 273 -1.94 19.99 -8.66
C PHE A 273 -3.32 20.63 -8.80
N ILE A 274 -4.13 20.02 -9.64
CA ILE A 274 -5.48 20.45 -9.93
C ILE A 274 -6.41 19.44 -9.28
N VAL A 275 -7.09 19.89 -8.23
CA VAL A 275 -8.15 19.10 -7.62
C VAL A 275 -9.42 19.28 -8.44
N CYS A 276 -10.03 18.15 -8.77
CA CYS A 276 -11.10 18.01 -9.72
C CYS A 276 -12.30 17.31 -9.05
N LYS A 277 -13.51 17.67 -9.46
CA LYS A 277 -14.74 17.02 -8.99
C LYS A 277 -15.77 16.83 -10.10
N LYS A 278 -16.36 15.63 -10.15
CA LYS A 278 -17.55 15.27 -10.94
C LYS A 278 -18.54 14.48 -10.12
N GLY A 279 -19.71 15.05 -9.83
CA GLY A 279 -20.67 14.38 -8.94
C GLY A 279 -20.03 14.07 -7.58
N ASP A 280 -19.98 12.79 -7.21
CA ASP A 280 -19.30 12.29 -6.00
C ASP A 280 -17.83 11.92 -6.22
N GLU A 281 -17.36 11.87 -7.46
CA GLU A 281 -15.97 11.56 -7.78
C GLU A 281 -15.08 12.78 -7.54
N VAL A 282 -14.02 12.58 -6.76
CA VAL A 282 -12.99 13.58 -6.48
C VAL A 282 -11.64 12.97 -6.84
N TRP A 283 -10.83 13.74 -7.55
CA TRP A 283 -9.47 13.34 -7.90
C TRP A 283 -8.56 14.56 -7.94
N TYR A 284 -7.25 14.35 -7.95
CA TYR A 284 -6.31 15.38 -8.37
C TYR A 284 -5.40 14.86 -9.46
N ARG A 285 -4.89 15.79 -10.27
CA ARG A 285 -3.89 15.54 -11.30
C ARG A 285 -2.80 16.59 -11.27
N SER A 286 -1.63 16.26 -11.80
CA SER A 286 -0.53 17.21 -11.96
C SER A 286 -0.43 17.67 -13.41
N ASP A 287 -0.60 18.97 -13.64
CA ASP A 287 -0.49 19.56 -14.96
C ASP A 287 0.73 20.50 -15.02
N VAL A 288 1.39 20.52 -16.18
CA VAL A 288 2.49 21.43 -16.48
C VAL A 288 1.94 22.70 -17.11
N LEU A 289 2.33 23.85 -16.56
CA LEU A 289 1.93 25.17 -17.02
C LEU A 289 3.13 25.96 -17.55
N TYR A 290 2.96 26.57 -18.72
CA TYR A 290 3.95 27.47 -19.32
C TYR A 290 3.47 28.91 -19.31
N LYS A 291 4.44 29.81 -19.08
CA LYS A 291 4.34 31.23 -19.38
C LYS A 291 5.44 31.59 -20.37
N GLU A 292 5.05 31.84 -21.61
CA GLU A 292 5.96 32.19 -22.70
C GLU A 292 6.22 33.70 -22.71
N TYR A 293 7.43 34.09 -23.08
CA TYR A 293 7.81 35.48 -23.33
C TYR A 293 7.55 35.84 -24.78
N ASN A 294 6.74 36.88 -25.02
CA ASN A 294 6.33 37.29 -26.38
C ASN A 294 7.18 38.43 -26.96
N GLY A 295 8.29 38.80 -26.32
CA GLY A 295 9.13 39.93 -26.72
C GLY A 295 8.87 41.23 -25.95
N SER A 296 7.69 41.38 -25.33
CA SER A 296 7.32 42.56 -24.51
C SER A 296 6.99 42.23 -23.06
N GLY A 297 6.55 40.99 -22.80
CA GLY A 297 6.18 40.51 -21.48
C GLY A 297 5.87 39.01 -21.49
N TYR A 298 5.48 38.47 -20.33
CA TYR A 298 5.00 37.09 -20.24
C TYR A 298 3.52 37.02 -20.53
N GLU A 299 3.13 36.05 -21.35
CA GLU A 299 1.75 35.69 -21.58
C GLU A 299 1.12 35.03 -20.35
N ASN A 300 -0.21 34.91 -20.38
CA ASN A 300 -0.94 34.15 -19.37
C ASN A 300 -0.50 32.69 -19.39
N ALA A 301 -0.54 32.06 -18.22
CA ALA A 301 -0.30 30.63 -18.10
C ALA A 301 -1.19 29.82 -19.06
N THR A 302 -0.62 28.77 -19.65
CA THR A 302 -1.35 27.79 -20.47
C THR A 302 -1.01 26.38 -20.02
N VAL A 303 -2.02 25.50 -19.97
CA VAL A 303 -1.82 24.07 -19.69
C VAL A 303 -1.21 23.42 -20.93
N LYS A 304 -0.13 22.66 -20.76
CA LYS A 304 0.58 22.00 -21.87
C LYS A 304 0.44 20.47 -21.87
N GLY A 305 0.06 19.89 -20.74
CA GLY A 305 -0.17 18.45 -20.60
C GLY A 305 0.05 17.97 -19.17
N ASN A 306 -0.05 16.66 -18.99
CA ASN A 306 0.28 15.99 -17.73
C ASN A 306 1.79 16.11 -17.45
N ALA A 307 2.15 16.22 -16.17
CA ALA A 307 3.54 16.02 -15.76
C ALA A 307 3.97 14.57 -16.10
N SER A 308 5.19 14.40 -16.63
CA SER A 308 5.72 13.08 -17.00
C SER A 308 5.97 12.19 -15.77
N GLU A 309 5.76 10.88 -15.94
CA GLU A 309 5.69 9.83 -14.91
C GLU A 309 6.93 9.65 -14.01
N SER A 310 8.07 10.30 -14.28
CA SER A 310 9.31 10.00 -13.57
C SER A 310 9.39 10.51 -12.13
N THR A 311 8.48 11.41 -11.69
CA THR A 311 8.57 12.01 -10.35
C THR A 311 7.24 12.48 -9.73
N ILE A 312 6.12 12.51 -10.47
CA ILE A 312 4.88 13.17 -10.02
C ILE A 312 3.67 12.31 -10.37
N VAL A 313 2.72 12.21 -9.43
CA VAL A 313 1.46 11.45 -9.59
C VAL A 313 0.60 12.12 -10.67
N PRO A 314 0.40 11.50 -11.85
CA PRO A 314 -0.32 12.12 -12.96
C PRO A 314 -1.82 12.22 -12.69
N TYR A 315 -2.39 11.28 -11.92
CA TYR A 315 -3.80 11.24 -11.54
C TYR A 315 -3.98 10.40 -10.27
N ARG A 316 -4.80 10.86 -9.33
CA ARG A 316 -5.19 10.10 -8.13
C ARG A 316 -6.63 10.38 -7.74
N LYS A 317 -7.45 9.33 -7.62
CA LYS A 317 -8.77 9.41 -6.98
C LYS A 317 -8.59 9.58 -5.48
N VAL A 318 -9.45 10.39 -4.87
CA VAL A 318 -9.42 10.67 -3.43
C VAL A 318 -10.82 10.62 -2.85
N ASN A 319 -10.91 10.36 -1.54
CA ASN A 319 -12.19 10.34 -0.86
C ASN A 319 -12.87 11.71 -0.91
N LYS A 320 -14.19 11.78 -1.09
CA LYS A 320 -14.92 13.06 -1.14
C LYS A 320 -14.80 13.90 0.14
N ASN A 321 -14.57 13.26 1.30
CA ASN A 321 -14.35 13.95 2.57
C ASN A 321 -13.06 14.78 2.55
N CYS A 322 -12.12 14.49 1.65
CA CYS A 322 -10.93 15.28 1.44
C CYS A 322 -11.24 16.73 1.08
N LEU A 323 -12.36 17.01 0.39
CA LEU A 323 -12.75 18.37 0.01
C LEU A 323 -12.86 19.34 1.21
N ARG A 324 -12.98 18.84 2.45
CA ARG A 324 -12.96 19.67 3.65
C ARG A 324 -11.64 20.41 3.87
N PHE A 325 -10.52 19.85 3.40
CA PHE A 325 -9.17 20.44 3.49
C PHE A 325 -8.92 21.49 2.40
N LEU A 326 -9.85 21.65 1.46
CA LEU A 326 -9.78 22.65 0.41
C LEU A 326 -10.47 23.96 0.77
N LYS A 327 -10.95 24.11 2.00
CA LYS A 327 -11.61 25.34 2.45
C LYS A 327 -10.62 26.48 2.70
#